data_AF-A0A929XDJ3-F1
#
_entry.id   AF-A0A929XDJ3-F1
#
_cell.length_a   1.000
_cell.length_b   1.000
_cell.length_c   1.000
_cell.angle_alpha   90.00
_cell.angle_beta   90.00
_cell.angle_gamma   90.00
#
_symmetry.space_group_name_H-M   'P 1'
#
loop_
_entity.id
_entity.type
_entity.pdbx_description
1 polymer ?
#
loop_
_entity_poly.entity_id
_entity_poly.type
_entity_poly.pdbx_seq_one_letter_code
_entity_poly.pdbx_strand_id
1 'polypeptide(L)' 'MKAGGYRSFGRYIVIYHPSEDVYSLYAHMSERYATRGQEVKRGQIIGKVGSTGNSTGNHLHLEIHPGSYRNPVNPRRYF' A
#
# COMPACT_ATOMS: atom_id res chain seq x y z
N MET A 1 1.08 -9.09 -11.95
CA MET A 1 0.48 -8.17 -10.96
C MET A 1 -1.04 -8.15 -11.12
N LYS A 2 -1.79 -8.09 -10.02
CA LYS A 2 -3.27 -8.08 -10.03
C LYS A 2 -3.77 -6.67 -9.74
N ALA A 3 -4.56 -6.12 -10.66
CA ALA A 3 -5.27 -4.86 -10.48
C ALA A 3 -6.59 -5.15 -9.75
N GLY A 4 -6.65 -4.90 -8.45
CA GLY A 4 -7.90 -4.88 -7.69
C GLY A 4 -8.66 -3.60 -8.04
N GLY A 5 -9.94 -3.71 -8.36
CA GLY A 5 -10.77 -2.60 -8.85
C GLY A 5 -10.70 -1.36 -7.95
N TYR A 6 -10.49 -0.21 -8.59
CA TYR A 6 -10.31 1.14 -8.01
C TYR A 6 -11.40 1.62 -7.02
N ARG A 7 -12.46 0.86 -6.76
CA ARG A 7 -13.60 1.33 -5.95
C ARG A 7 -13.35 1.30 -4.44
N SER A 8 -12.60 0.32 -3.92
CA SER A 8 -12.35 0.23 -2.46
C SER A 8 -11.12 1.03 -2.05
N PHE A 9 -9.92 0.57 -2.42
CA PHE A 9 -8.64 1.18 -2.02
C PHE A 9 -8.29 2.49 -2.75
N GLY A 10 -9.04 2.86 -3.79
CA GLY A 10 -8.68 4.00 -4.64
C GLY A 10 -7.36 3.77 -5.35
N ARG A 11 -6.51 4.79 -5.38
CA ARG A 11 -5.12 4.66 -5.84
C ARG A 11 -4.29 4.10 -4.69
N TYR A 12 -3.60 2.99 -4.95
CA TYR A 12 -2.80 2.31 -3.95
C TYR A 12 -1.47 1.82 -4.52
N ILE A 13 -0.52 1.55 -3.62
CA ILE A 13 0.77 0.92 -3.90
C ILE A 13 0.94 -0.25 -2.95
N VAL A 14 1.44 -1.38 -3.47
CA VAL A 14 1.88 -2.52 -2.67
C VAL A 14 3.38 -2.66 -2.85
N ILE A 15 4.11 -2.74 -1.74
CA ILE A 15 5.55 -2.98 -1.70
C ILE A 15 5.77 -4.38 -1.13
N TYR A 16 6.61 -5.16 -1.79
CA TYR A 16 7.11 -6.43 -1.26
C TYR A 16 8.47 -6.20 -0.59
N HIS A 17 8.62 -6.71 0.62
CA HIS A 17 9.83 -6.64 1.44
C HIS A 17 10.45 -8.04 1.50
N PRO A 18 11.41 -8.35 0.61
CA PRO A 18 11.90 -9.73 0.44
C PRO A 18 12.67 -10.28 1.66
N SER A 19 13.25 -9.42 2.50
CA SER A 19 14.00 -9.85 3.68
C SER A 19 13.11 -10.46 4.77
N GLU A 20 11.83 -10.09 4.82
CA GLU A 20 10.88 -10.57 5.84
C GLU A 20 9.72 -11.36 5.22
N ASP A 21 9.70 -11.50 3.89
CA ASP A 21 8.59 -12.06 3.14
C ASP A 21 7.24 -11.38 3.47
N VAL A 22 7.24 -10.04 3.48
CA VAL A 22 6.07 -9.22 3.87
C VAL A 22 5.65 -8.32 2.72
N TYR A 23 4.34 -8.14 2.54
CA TYR A 23 3.79 -7.07 1.71
C TYR A 23 3.20 -5.95 2.57
N SER A 24 3.44 -4.70 2.18
CA SER A 24 2.75 -3.53 2.75
C SER A 24 1.92 -2.84 1.68
N LEU A 25 0.65 -2.56 1.97
CA LEU A 25 -0.28 -1.82 1.11
C LEU A 25 -0.52 -0.42 1.66
N TYR A 26 -0.47 0.58 0.78
CA TYR A 26 -0.75 1.98 1.08
C TYR A 26 -1.86 2.45 0.13
N ALA A 27 -3.01 2.86 0.66
CA ALA A 27 -4.22 3.17 -0.11
C ALA A 27 -4.69 4.62 0.02
N HIS A 28 -5.79 4.94 -0.68
CA HIS A 28 -6.47 6.24 -0.75
C HIS A 28 -5.64 7.40 -1.30
N MET A 29 -4.53 7.12 -2.01
CA MET A 29 -3.61 8.15 -2.49
C MET A 29 -4.27 9.15 -3.44
N SER A 30 -3.84 10.41 -3.40
CA SER A 30 -4.15 11.41 -4.43
C SER A 30 -3.29 11.18 -5.67
N GLU A 31 -1.99 10.94 -5.47
CA GLU A 31 -0.96 10.71 -6.49
C GLU A 31 -0.07 9.50 -6.13
N ARG A 32 0.39 8.77 -7.15
CA ARG A 32 1.37 7.66 -7.03
C ARG A 32 2.65 8.06 -7.76
N TYR A 33 3.79 7.92 -7.09
CA TYR A 33 5.11 8.18 -7.67
C TYR A 33 5.86 6.90 -8.00
N ALA A 34 5.66 5.84 -7.22
CA ALA A 34 6.22 4.54 -7.57
C ALA A 34 5.35 3.84 -8.62
N THR A 35 6.02 3.16 -9.54
CA THR A 35 5.39 2.37 -10.60
C THR A 35 5.58 0.88 -10.36
N ARG A 36 4.77 0.10 -11.08
CA ARG A 36 4.73 -1.35 -10.96
C ARG A 36 6.08 -1.95 -11.39
N GLY A 37 6.76 -2.67 -10.48
CA GLY A 37 8.07 -3.28 -10.73
C GLY A 37 9.27 -2.40 -10.39
N GLN A 38 9.04 -1.17 -9.94
CA GLN A 38 10.10 -0.29 -9.46
C GLN A 38 10.60 -0.74 -8.08
N GLU A 39 11.92 -0.81 -7.93
CA GLU A 39 12.55 -0.91 -6.62
C GLU A 39 12.51 0.44 -5.89
N VAL A 40 12.20 0.40 -4.60
CA VAL A 40 12.15 1.59 -3.75
C VAL A 40 12.97 1.36 -2.49
N LYS A 41 13.54 2.44 -1.95
CA LYS A 41 14.34 2.39 -0.72
C LYS A 41 13.54 2.85 0.48
N ARG A 42 13.92 2.41 1.69
CA ARG A 42 13.36 2.94 2.94
C ARG A 42 13.51 4.46 2.97
N GLY A 43 12.43 5.17 3.31
CA GLY A 43 12.40 6.64 3.34
C GLY A 43 12.10 7.31 1.99
N GLN A 44 12.04 6.55 0.89
CA GLN A 44 11.63 7.09 -0.40
C GLN A 44 10.14 7.45 -0.41
N ILE A 45 9.82 8.64 -0.89
CA ILE A 45 8.43 9.07 -1.10
C ILE A 45 7.85 8.28 -2.28
N ILE A 46 6.77 7.53 -2.01
CA ILE A 46 6.10 6.68 -3.02
C ILE A 46 4.78 7.29 -3.54
N GLY A 47 4.26 8.32 -2.90
CA GLY A 47 3.00 8.99 -3.28
C GLY A 47 2.56 10.04 -2.27
N LYS A 48 1.36 10.58 -2.47
CA LYS A 48 0.71 11.56 -1.57
C LYS A 48 -0.59 11.00 -1.00
N VAL A 49 -0.86 11.30 0.27
CA VAL A 49 -2.15 11.04 0.92
C VAL A 49 -3.28 11.73 0.13
N GLY A 50 -4.46 11.12 0.13
CA GLY A 50 -5.67 11.67 -0.46
C GLY A 50 -6.91 10.99 0.10
N SER A 51 -8.00 11.05 -0.67
CA SER A 51 -9.29 10.43 -0.34
C SER A 51 -9.91 9.74 -1.56
N THR A 52 -9.11 9.00 -2.34
CA THR A 52 -9.63 8.23 -3.49
C THR A 52 -10.20 6.88 -3.06
N GLY A 53 -11.15 6.33 -3.82
CA GLY A 53 -11.82 5.07 -3.46
C GLY A 53 -12.92 5.27 -2.43
N ASN A 54 -13.13 4.29 -1.57
CA ASN A 54 -14.11 4.35 -0.49
C ASN A 54 -13.49 5.04 0.73
N SER A 55 -13.49 6.37 0.72
CA SER A 55 -12.89 7.20 1.76
C SER A 55 -13.75 8.43 2.00
N THR A 56 -13.89 8.84 3.27
CA THR A 56 -14.68 10.01 3.69
C THR A 56 -13.84 11.27 3.92
N GLY A 57 -12.51 11.16 3.86
CA GLY A 57 -11.58 12.28 4.05
C GLY A 57 -10.13 11.85 3.89
N ASN A 58 -9.20 12.81 3.89
CA ASN A 58 -7.78 12.52 3.67
C ASN A 58 -7.19 11.68 4.82
N HIS A 59 -6.75 10.47 4.51
CA HIS A 59 -6.08 9.58 5.48
C HIS A 59 -5.22 8.52 4.78
N LEU A 60 -4.39 7.83 5.56
CA LEU A 60 -3.64 6.66 5.12
C LEU A 60 -4.37 5.40 5.59
N HIS A 61 -4.72 4.51 4.64
CA HIS A 61 -5.03 3.12 4.94
C HIS A 61 -3.79 2.27 4.69
N LEU A 62 -3.31 1.60 5.73
CA LEU A 62 -2.10 0.78 5.75
C LEU A 62 -2.46 -0.66 6.10
N GLU A 63 -2.00 -1.61 5.30
CA GLU A 63 -2.08 -3.04 5.62
C GLU A 63 -0.70 -3.68 5.57
N ILE A 64 -0.48 -4.67 6.44
CA ILE A 64 0.69 -5.55 6.43
C ILE A 64 0.21 -6.98 6.19
N HIS A 65 0.92 -7.70 5.32
CA HIS A 65 0.53 -9.01 4.79
C HIS A 65 1.73 -9.96 4.74
N PRO A 66 1.97 -10.76 5.78
CA PRO A 66 3.07 -11.73 5.83
C PRO A 66 2.80 -12.92 4.90
N GLY A 67 3.81 -13.30 4.10
CA GLY A 67 3.84 -14.41 3.15
C GLY A 67 2.95 -14.25 1.91
N SER A 68 1.77 -13.66 2.06
CA SER A 68 0.81 -13.49 0.98
C SER A 68 -0.06 -12.27 1.19
N TYR A 69 -0.33 -11.54 0.09
CA TYR A 69 -1.29 -10.43 0.01
C TYR A 69 -2.73 -10.78 0.46
N ARG A 70 -3.04 -12.05 0.74
CA ARG A 70 -4.36 -12.48 1.24
C ARG A 70 -4.43 -12.61 2.76
N ASN A 71 -3.37 -12.23 3.47
CA ASN A 71 -3.24 -12.46 4.91
C ASN A 71 -2.98 -11.15 5.66
N PRO A 72 -3.94 -10.20 5.70
CA PRO A 72 -3.76 -8.95 6.44
C PRO A 72 -3.68 -9.23 7.94
N VAL A 73 -2.71 -8.60 8.61
CA VAL A 73 -2.51 -8.68 10.06
C VAL A 73 -2.51 -7.27 10.69
N ASN A 74 -2.62 -7.19 12.02
CA ASN A 74 -2.52 -5.91 12.71
C ASN A 74 -1.12 -5.29 12.50
N PRO A 75 -1.02 -4.10 11.85
CA PRO A 75 0.27 -3.49 11.52
C PRO A 75 1.12 -3.13 12.72
N ARG A 76 0.53 -2.92 13.91
CA ARG A 76 1.25 -2.53 15.13
C ARG A 76 2.32 -3.51 15.60
N ARG A 77 2.35 -4.73 15.04
CA ARG A 77 3.40 -5.71 15.34
C ARG A 77 4.68 -5.54 14.51
N TYR A 78 4.66 -4.64 13.52
CA TYR A 78 5.74 -4.41 12.54
C TYR A 78 6.35 -3.01 12.65
N PHE A 79 5.97 -2.24 13.68
CA PHE A 79 6.49 -0.92 14.04
C PHE A 79 6.77 -0.90 15.53
#